data_AF-A0A2C9KP01-F1
#
_entry.id   AF-A0A2C9KP01-F1
#
_cell.length_a   1.000
_cell.length_b   1.000
_cell.length_c   1.000
_cell.angle_alpha   90.00
_cell.angle_beta   90.00
_cell.angle_gamma   90.00
#
_symmetry.space_group_name_H-M   'P 1'
#
loop_
_entity.id
_entity.type
_entity.pdbx_description
1 polymer ?
#
loop_
_entity_poly.entity_id
_entity_poly.type
_entity_poly.pdbx_seq_one_letter_code
_entity_poly.pdbx_strand_id
1 'polypeptide(L)'
;NTPTGRHWDIQFFDGDASNNRDLLKVVVVVKDASVKDVGLYRCVYMDQYERHFSDRVYLPTNDIVENQIVNKNSVAQNDTLIIVCDVKKFKAQDYPNFPYINWLTIEWMPAGTNDFVTMSTFSPFAYTDVYRTSS
;
A
#
# COMPACT_ATOMS: atom_id res chain seq x y z
N ASN A 1 11.48 1.47 7.50
CA ASN A 1 10.66 0.27 7.22
C ASN A 1 10.61 0.00 5.73
N THR A 2 11.66 -0.61 5.21
CA THR A 2 11.70 -1.19 3.86
C THR A 2 11.01 -2.55 3.92
N PRO A 3 10.16 -2.94 2.96
CA PRO A 3 9.50 -4.25 2.98
C PRO A 3 10.52 -5.40 3.01
N THR A 4 10.39 -6.31 3.98
CA THR A 4 11.35 -7.39 4.21
C THR A 4 11.45 -8.30 2.98
N GLY A 5 12.68 -8.54 2.49
CA GLY A 5 12.92 -9.36 1.31
C GLY A 5 12.72 -8.66 -0.05
N ARG A 6 12.77 -7.31 -0.10
CA ARG A 6 12.74 -6.52 -1.34
C ARG A 6 13.90 -5.52 -1.38
N HIS A 7 14.45 -5.27 -2.57
CA HIS A 7 15.58 -4.33 -2.76
C HIS A 7 15.09 -2.93 -3.15
N TRP A 8 14.51 -2.21 -2.18
CA TRP A 8 14.07 -0.82 -2.39
C TRP A 8 15.20 0.12 -2.00
N ASP A 9 15.67 0.89 -2.97
CA ASP A 9 16.60 2.00 -2.79
C ASP A 9 15.74 3.26 -2.55
N ILE A 10 15.78 3.79 -1.32
CA ILE A 10 14.96 4.94 -0.90
C ILE A 10 15.90 6.11 -0.61
N GLN A 11 15.76 7.16 -1.39
CA GLN A 11 16.59 8.36 -1.31
C GLN A 11 15.73 9.53 -0.81
N PHE A 12 16.22 10.17 0.24
CA PHE A 12 15.62 11.35 0.85
C PHE A 12 16.44 12.57 0.45
N PHE A 13 15.76 13.58 -0.06
CA PHE A 13 16.34 14.89 -0.34
C PHE A 13 15.63 15.89 0.57
N ASP A 14 16.42 16.65 1.32
CA ASP A 14 15.99 17.71 2.22
C ASP A 14 16.75 19.00 1.85
N GLY A 15 16.24 20.15 2.27
CA GLY A 15 16.91 21.43 2.08
C GLY A 15 17.55 21.92 3.38
N ASP A 16 18.83 22.26 3.35
CA ASP A 16 19.67 22.66 4.50
C ASP A 16 19.23 23.95 5.26
N ALA A 17 18.04 24.50 5.00
CA ALA A 17 17.55 25.74 5.60
C ALA A 17 16.05 25.68 5.92
N SER A 18 15.66 26.33 7.01
CA SER A 18 14.30 26.29 7.60
C SER A 18 13.17 26.85 6.71
N ASN A 19 13.51 27.48 5.59
CA ASN A 19 12.60 28.00 4.56
C ASN A 19 12.45 27.08 3.34
N ASN A 20 13.21 25.98 3.22
CA ASN A 20 13.24 25.11 2.03
C ASN A 20 12.08 24.08 1.96
N ARG A 21 10.84 24.50 2.25
CA ARG A 21 9.65 23.62 2.19
C ARG A 21 9.45 22.94 0.83
N ASP A 22 9.92 23.56 -0.25
CA ASP A 22 9.73 23.09 -1.63
C ASP A 22 10.77 22.03 -2.07
N LEU A 23 11.77 21.72 -1.24
CA LEU A 23 12.86 20.78 -1.58
C LEU A 23 12.70 19.36 -1.02
N LEU A 24 11.73 19.14 -0.13
CA LEU A 24 11.45 17.84 0.48
C LEU A 24 10.97 16.82 -0.56
N LYS A 25 11.81 15.81 -0.86
CA LYS A 25 11.51 14.80 -1.88
C LYS A 25 11.93 13.40 -1.43
N VAL A 26 11.04 12.44 -1.65
CA VAL A 26 11.32 11.01 -1.49
C VAL A 26 11.34 10.37 -2.87
N VAL A 27 12.42 9.65 -3.20
CA VAL A 27 12.53 8.84 -4.41
C VAL A 27 12.66 7.38 -4.00
N VAL A 28 11.85 6.52 -4.60
CA VAL A 28 11.87 5.07 -4.38
C VAL A 28 12.20 4.39 -5.71
N VAL A 29 13.27 3.58 -5.72
CA VAL A 29 13.68 2.77 -6.87
C VAL A 29 13.62 1.30 -6.47
N VAL A 30 12.80 0.51 -7.17
CA VAL A 30 12.67 -0.94 -6.97
C VAL A 30 13.31 -1.64 -8.16
N LYS A 31 14.50 -2.21 -7.98
CA LYS A 31 15.30 -2.80 -9.07
C LYS A 31 14.82 -4.20 -9.50
N ASP A 32 13.99 -4.82 -8.67
CA ASP A 32 13.41 -6.15 -8.84
C ASP A 32 11.87 -6.11 -8.79
N ALA A 33 11.27 -5.09 -9.42
CA ALA A 33 9.82 -4.88 -9.45
C ALA A 33 9.07 -6.11 -10.00
N SER A 34 7.94 -6.41 -9.40
CA SER A 34 7.15 -7.61 -9.63
C SER A 34 5.66 -7.29 -9.50
N VAL A 35 4.80 -8.27 -9.80
CA VAL A 35 3.37 -8.07 -9.56
C VAL A 35 3.03 -7.87 -8.08
N LYS A 36 3.93 -8.15 -7.11
CA LYS A 36 3.76 -7.85 -5.68
C LYS A 36 3.77 -6.35 -5.35
N ASP A 37 4.30 -5.54 -6.26
CA ASP A 37 4.36 -4.08 -6.12
C ASP A 37 3.20 -3.40 -6.88
N VAL A 38 2.37 -4.15 -7.61
CA VAL A 38 1.29 -3.61 -8.46
C VAL A 38 0.16 -3.03 -7.64
N GLY A 39 -0.23 -1.81 -7.99
CA GLY A 39 0.39 -0.77 -7.19
C GLY A 39 -0.49 0.44 -7.05
N LEU A 40 -0.64 0.79 -5.81
CA LEU A 40 -1.90 1.24 -5.27
C LEU A 40 -1.57 2.34 -4.23
N TYR A 41 -0.36 2.88 -4.36
CA TYR A 41 0.35 3.85 -3.54
C TYR A 41 -0.38 5.20 -3.26
N ARG A 42 0.31 6.17 -2.67
CA ARG A 42 0.07 7.62 -2.78
C ARG A 42 1.16 8.36 -2.01
N CYS A 43 1.33 9.65 -2.28
CA CYS A 43 2.10 10.50 -1.39
C CYS A 43 1.17 11.10 -0.33
N VAL A 44 1.69 11.19 0.90
CA VAL A 44 1.02 11.81 2.05
C VAL A 44 2.05 12.68 2.76
N TYR A 45 1.70 13.91 3.11
CA TYR A 45 2.51 14.73 4.04
C TYR A 45 1.63 15.26 5.17
N MET A 46 2.26 15.65 6.28
CA MET A 46 1.61 16.23 7.46
C MET A 46 2.16 17.63 7.68
N ASP A 47 1.29 18.59 7.98
CA ASP A 47 1.68 19.89 8.52
C ASP A 47 1.50 19.91 10.05
N GLN A 48 1.20 21.08 10.66
CA GLN A 48 1.09 21.18 12.11
C GLN A 48 -0.10 20.40 12.69
N TYR A 49 -1.19 20.24 11.94
CA TYR A 49 -2.43 19.61 12.45
C TYR A 49 -3.17 18.79 11.39
N GLU A 50 -3.00 19.13 10.12
CA GLU A 50 -3.64 18.44 9.01
C GLU A 50 -2.62 17.66 8.20
N ARG A 51 -3.13 16.86 7.27
CA ARG A 51 -2.30 16.07 6.38
C ARG A 51 -2.99 15.97 5.04
N HIS A 52 -2.17 15.97 4.01
CA HIS A 52 -2.59 16.23 2.64
C HIS A 52 -2.19 15.06 1.75
N PHE A 53 -2.90 14.92 0.63
CA PHE A 53 -2.72 13.84 -0.31
C PHE A 53 -2.33 14.33 -1.69
N SER A 54 -1.48 13.55 -2.34
CA SER A 54 -1.44 13.57 -3.80
C SER A 54 -2.67 12.88 -4.39
N ASP A 55 -2.92 13.18 -5.65
CA ASP A 55 -3.66 12.29 -6.53
C ASP A 55 -3.07 10.87 -6.54
N ARG A 56 -3.88 9.95 -7.04
CA ARG A 56 -3.66 8.52 -6.93
C ARG A 56 -3.68 7.88 -8.32
N VAL A 57 -2.53 7.33 -8.70
CA VAL A 57 -2.17 6.87 -10.07
C VAL A 57 -1.95 5.35 -10.07
N TYR A 58 -2.96 4.53 -10.38
CA TYR A 58 -2.77 3.08 -10.30
C TYR A 58 -1.61 2.62 -11.19
N LEU A 59 -0.72 1.79 -10.62
CA LEU A 59 0.33 1.10 -11.34
C LEU A 59 -0.18 -0.30 -11.69
N PRO A 60 -0.38 -0.64 -12.98
CA PRO A 60 -0.85 -1.95 -13.40
C PRO A 60 0.17 -3.08 -13.26
N THR A 61 -0.37 -4.29 -13.10
CA THR A 61 0.17 -5.46 -13.79
C THR A 61 -0.05 -5.23 -15.27
N ASN A 62 0.99 -5.27 -16.09
CA ASN A 62 0.83 -5.89 -17.41
C ASN A 62 0.69 -7.40 -17.12
N ASP A 63 -0.37 -8.13 -17.50
CA ASP A 63 -1.40 -7.89 -18.52
C ASP A 63 -2.36 -6.71 -18.27
N ILE A 64 -2.56 -5.87 -19.30
CA ILE A 64 -3.27 -4.58 -19.20
C ILE A 64 -4.74 -4.74 -18.78
N VAL A 65 -4.97 -4.73 -17.47
CA VAL A 65 -6.16 -4.17 -16.84
C VAL A 65 -5.70 -3.32 -15.67
N GLU A 66 -5.74 -2.00 -15.88
CA GLU A 66 -5.33 -0.98 -14.91
C GLU A 66 -6.23 -0.89 -13.65
N ASN A 67 -6.83 -2.00 -13.16
CA ASN A 67 -7.55 -2.05 -11.88
C ASN A 67 -7.68 -3.45 -11.19
N GLN A 68 -7.01 -4.54 -11.60
CA GLN A 68 -7.28 -5.88 -11.04
C GLN A 68 -6.35 -6.32 -9.90
N ILE A 69 -6.90 -6.85 -8.79
CA ILE A 69 -6.11 -7.32 -7.62
C ILE A 69 -5.34 -8.61 -7.86
N VAL A 70 -5.80 -9.47 -8.79
CA VAL A 70 -5.14 -10.72 -9.19
C VAL A 70 -4.32 -10.51 -10.46
N ASN A 71 -3.21 -11.24 -10.60
CA ASN A 71 -2.36 -11.21 -11.81
C ASN A 71 -2.93 -11.99 -13.00
N LYS A 72 -4.05 -12.71 -12.85
CA LYS A 72 -4.69 -13.53 -13.89
C LYS A 72 -6.10 -13.95 -13.48
N ASN A 73 -6.93 -14.29 -14.47
CA ASN A 73 -8.35 -14.59 -14.31
C ASN A 73 -8.70 -16.08 -14.23
N SER A 74 -7.71 -16.97 -14.33
CA SER A 74 -7.85 -18.41 -14.13
C SER A 74 -6.56 -18.98 -13.51
N VAL A 75 -6.65 -20.16 -12.90
CA VAL A 75 -5.50 -20.85 -12.29
C VAL A 75 -5.48 -22.29 -12.77
N ALA A 76 -4.42 -22.69 -13.46
CA ALA A 76 -4.20 -24.07 -13.84
C ALA A 76 -3.45 -24.86 -12.73
N GLN A 77 -3.29 -26.17 -12.91
CA GLN A 77 -2.41 -26.95 -12.04
C GLN A 77 -0.96 -26.48 -12.21
N ASN A 78 -0.23 -26.33 -11.09
CA ASN A 78 1.17 -25.84 -11.02
C ASN A 78 1.37 -24.35 -11.42
N ASP A 79 0.32 -23.55 -11.40
CA ASP A 79 0.32 -22.18 -11.93
C ASP A 79 0.35 -21.11 -10.80
N THR A 80 1.06 -19.98 -11.01
CA THR A 80 1.38 -19.01 -9.94
C THR A 80 0.35 -17.86 -9.86
N LEU A 81 -0.56 -17.93 -8.90
CA LEU A 81 -1.49 -16.82 -8.56
C LEU A 81 -0.83 -15.83 -7.61
N ILE A 82 -0.98 -14.53 -7.90
CA ILE A 82 -0.46 -13.45 -7.08
C ILE A 82 -1.55 -12.39 -6.93
N ILE A 83 -1.82 -12.00 -5.69
CA ILE A 83 -2.86 -11.06 -5.29
C ILE A 83 -2.20 -9.87 -4.60
N VAL A 84 -2.57 -8.64 -4.99
CA VAL A 84 -2.09 -7.41 -4.33
C VAL A 84 -3.22 -6.44 -4.05
N CYS A 85 -3.37 -6.14 -2.75
CA CYS A 85 -4.17 -5.05 -2.20
C CYS A 85 -3.23 -3.93 -1.73
N ASP A 86 -3.61 -2.68 -1.97
CA ASP A 86 -2.96 -1.41 -1.53
C ASP A 86 -4.09 -0.32 -1.72
N VAL A 87 -3.93 1.00 -1.97
CA VAL A 87 -5.06 2.00 -2.10
C VAL A 87 -5.34 2.81 -3.45
N LYS A 88 -4.97 2.38 -4.68
CA LYS A 88 -5.35 3.01 -6.00
C LYS A 88 -6.11 2.21 -7.10
N LYS A 89 -6.22 0.86 -7.09
CA LYS A 89 -7.18 0.13 -7.98
C LYS A 89 -8.57 -0.06 -7.40
N PHE A 90 -8.72 0.42 -6.18
CA PHE A 90 -9.99 0.97 -5.77
C PHE A 90 -10.18 2.28 -6.54
N LYS A 91 -11.43 2.69 -6.80
CA LYS A 91 -11.70 3.80 -7.72
C LYS A 91 -11.36 5.13 -7.08
N ALA A 92 -11.19 6.17 -7.90
CA ALA A 92 -10.80 7.50 -7.41
C ALA A 92 -11.78 8.15 -6.42
N GLN A 93 -13.03 7.68 -6.39
CA GLN A 93 -14.03 8.07 -5.39
C GLN A 93 -13.96 7.28 -4.07
N ASP A 94 -13.35 6.09 -4.05
CA ASP A 94 -13.29 5.17 -2.89
C ASP A 94 -12.14 5.56 -1.93
N TYR A 95 -11.75 6.82 -2.02
CA TYR A 95 -10.46 7.34 -1.62
C TYR A 95 -10.63 8.06 -0.27
N PRO A 96 -10.07 7.53 0.85
CA PRO A 96 -10.18 8.23 2.13
C PRO A 96 -9.65 9.66 2.00
N ASN A 97 -10.53 10.62 2.32
CA ASN A 97 -10.26 12.05 2.41
C ASN A 97 -9.21 12.38 3.48
N PHE A 98 -9.05 11.49 4.47
CA PHE A 98 -8.12 11.63 5.57
C PHE A 98 -6.80 10.87 5.33
N PRO A 99 -5.64 11.47 5.66
CA PRO A 99 -4.25 10.99 5.42
C PRO A 99 -3.88 9.52 5.69
N TYR A 100 -4.68 8.88 6.53
CA TYR A 100 -4.41 7.60 7.16
C TYR A 100 -5.32 6.54 6.62
N ILE A 101 -4.79 5.32 6.64
CA ILE A 101 -5.56 4.09 6.55
C ILE A 101 -5.34 3.44 7.92
N ASN A 102 -6.42 3.24 8.67
CA ASN A 102 -6.33 2.61 10.00
C ASN A 102 -6.04 1.11 9.86
N TRP A 103 -6.57 0.47 8.81
CA TRP A 103 -6.27 -0.89 8.42
C TRP A 103 -6.52 -1.16 6.93
N LEU A 104 -5.84 -2.16 6.38
CA LEU A 104 -6.09 -2.75 5.06
C LEU A 104 -6.20 -4.27 5.21
N THR A 105 -7.27 -4.86 4.69
CA THR A 105 -7.61 -6.27 4.86
C THR A 105 -7.76 -6.97 3.52
N ILE A 106 -7.31 -8.22 3.44
CA ILE A 106 -7.55 -9.13 2.31
C ILE A 106 -8.45 -10.28 2.78
N GLU A 107 -9.48 -10.56 1.99
CA GLU A 107 -10.51 -11.56 2.28
C GLU A 107 -10.73 -12.49 1.09
N TRP A 108 -11.14 -13.72 1.36
CA TRP A 108 -11.39 -14.74 0.36
C TRP A 108 -12.65 -15.52 0.70
N MET A 109 -13.48 -15.79 -0.31
CA MET A 109 -14.65 -16.67 -0.21
C MET A 109 -14.31 -18.02 -0.87
N PRO A 110 -14.22 -19.13 -0.10
CA PRO A 110 -14.01 -20.46 -0.65
C PRO A 110 -15.16 -20.89 -1.59
N ALA A 111 -14.83 -21.68 -2.62
CA ALA A 111 -15.83 -22.22 -3.53
C ALA A 111 -16.84 -23.12 -2.78
N GLY A 112 -18.14 -22.92 -3.02
CA GLY A 112 -19.22 -23.63 -2.32
C GLY A 112 -19.60 -23.02 -0.95
N THR A 113 -19.05 -21.86 -0.60
CA THR A 113 -19.45 -21.07 0.58
C THR A 113 -20.04 -19.73 0.16
N ASN A 114 -20.75 -19.05 1.08
CA ASN A 114 -21.34 -17.73 0.87
C ASN A 114 -20.68 -16.62 1.72
N ASP A 115 -19.66 -16.98 2.51
CA ASP A 115 -19.06 -16.11 3.53
C ASP A 115 -17.61 -15.76 3.16
N PHE A 116 -17.25 -14.50 3.34
CA PHE A 116 -15.85 -14.07 3.24
C PHE A 116 -15.08 -14.45 4.51
N VAL A 117 -13.86 -14.95 4.32
CA VAL A 117 -12.91 -15.25 5.38
C VAL A 117 -11.75 -14.28 5.27
N THR A 118 -11.46 -13.53 6.34
CA THR A 118 -10.28 -12.67 6.42
C THR A 118 -9.00 -13.52 6.35
N MET A 119 -8.15 -13.24 5.36
CA MET A 119 -6.84 -13.89 5.21
C MET A 119 -5.75 -13.13 5.97
N SER A 120 -5.81 -11.79 5.98
CA SER A 120 -4.84 -10.94 6.69
C SER A 120 -5.33 -9.50 6.84
N THR A 121 -4.90 -8.83 7.91
CA THR A 121 -5.15 -7.40 8.17
C THR A 121 -3.85 -6.71 8.55
N PHE A 122 -3.54 -5.62 7.85
CA PHE A 122 -2.43 -4.72 8.16
C PHE A 122 -2.97 -3.46 8.84
N SER A 123 -2.47 -3.11 10.03
CA SER A 123 -2.85 -1.87 10.74
C SER A 123 -1.60 -1.04 11.08
N PRO A 124 -1.30 0.04 10.35
CA PRO A 124 -0.06 0.82 10.53
C PRO A 124 -0.05 1.73 11.78
N PHE A 125 -1.21 1.92 12.43
CA PHE A 125 -1.37 2.79 13.61
C PHE A 125 -1.94 2.03 14.83
N ALA A 126 -1.79 0.70 14.87
CA ALA A 126 -2.17 -0.08 16.03
C ALA A 126 -1.38 0.41 17.26
N TYR A 127 -2.09 0.95 18.25
CA TYR A 127 -1.51 1.29 19.54
C TYR A 127 -0.97 0.03 20.20
N THR A 128 0.36 -0.08 20.30
CA THR A 128 0.99 -1.13 21.09
C THR A 128 0.87 -0.76 22.57
N ASP A 129 -0.06 -1.39 23.29
CA ASP A 129 -0.17 -1.32 24.76
C ASP A 129 1.06 -1.99 25.41
N VAL A 130 2.19 -1.28 25.42
CA VAL A 130 3.49 -1.76 25.95
C VAL A 130 3.74 -1.30 27.40
N TYR A 131 2.80 -0.56 28.00
CA TYR A 131 2.85 -0.13 29.40
C TYR A 131 1.68 -0.66 30.23
N ARG A 132 1.58 -1.99 30.38
CA ARG A 132 0.76 -2.59 31.46
C ARG A 132 1.15 -3.99 31.96
N THR A 133 2.44 -4.19 32.24
CA THR A 133 2.90 -5.26 33.17
C THR A 133 4.07 -4.78 34.03
N SER A 134 3.77 -3.90 34.99
CA SER A 134 4.70 -3.57 36.08
C SER A 134 3.93 -3.12 37.35
N SER A 135 3.25 -4.07 38.00
CA SER A 135 2.78 -4.07 39.40
C SER A 135 2.26 -5.46 39.72
#